data_AF-A0A537XIR5-F1
#
_entry.id   AF-A0A537XIR5-F1
#
_cell.length_a   1.000
_cell.length_b   1.000
_cell.length_c   1.000
_cell.angle_alpha   90.00
_cell.angle_beta   90.00
_cell.angle_gamma   90.00
#
_symmetry.space_group_name_H-M   'P 1'
#
loop_
_entity.id
_entity.type
_entity.pdbx_description
1 polymer ?
#
loop_
_entity_poly.entity_id
_entity_poly.type
_entity_poly.pdbx_seq_one_letter_code
_entity_poly.pdbx_strand_id
1 'polypeptide(L)'
;MEVHRRTGPPPDAAGDRRPPVMRHHVRLLSVLGRPASAAVLAVGAVAAVPAAGSGDVISRFTSARQQAQSLRGAIEHETQRIEGFNGRIGLARARLSALQQSLNVEQAQLDALRGQLDYARTHVVALGAALVRDRRALAQQLIASYEAPPPDVVTVAVESRGFADLLERVDDLKRVSRENAAAIVRVRLRSQELAVQATRLAGLEARQHRITAAKLIQRDEVARLHIALLERQHGLVRSRTAKRSRLRRLNRTAKRLERQLSRLGLDASGGLSFTGAHDGNSGFFPAPGTSYTVGSEPEIATRLDALGRALGLHLIGISGYRSPGHSVAVGGFADDPHTRGEASDTPGVEGVPESVLNRFGLTRPFGGAAEADHIQLAGSI
;
A
#
# COMPACT_ATOMS: atom_id res chain seq x y z
N MET A 1 58.43 -58.53 35.13
CA MET A 1 57.60 -59.64 34.60
C MET A 1 56.15 -59.23 34.78
N GLU A 2 55.54 -58.72 33.73
CA GLU A 2 54.64 -59.45 32.82
C GLU A 2 53.18 -59.18 33.23
N VAL A 3 52.58 -58.15 32.62
CA VAL A 3 51.49 -58.26 31.63
C VAL A 3 50.18 -58.77 32.25
N HIS A 4 49.22 -57.85 32.44
CA HIS A 4 47.87 -58.03 31.92
C HIS A 4 47.15 -56.70 31.73
N ARG A 5 46.98 -56.33 30.45
CA ARG A 5 46.08 -55.27 30.00
C ARG A 5 44.64 -55.73 30.21
N ARG A 6 43.81 -54.94 30.90
CA ARG A 6 42.35 -54.99 30.77
C ARG A 6 41.88 -53.74 30.03
N THR A 7 41.47 -53.96 28.81
CA THR A 7 40.71 -53.03 27.95
C THR A 7 39.27 -52.92 28.47
N GLY A 8 38.89 -51.74 28.96
CA GLY A 8 37.50 -51.34 29.15
C GLY A 8 37.05 -50.43 27.99
N PRO A 9 35.79 -50.53 27.53
CA PRO A 9 35.31 -49.77 26.37
C PRO A 9 35.10 -48.27 26.70
N PRO A 10 35.17 -47.38 25.69
CA PRO A 10 34.88 -45.96 25.89
C PRO A 10 33.38 -45.72 26.09
N PRO A 11 32.97 -44.73 26.90
CA PRO A 11 31.59 -44.29 26.95
C PRO A 11 31.20 -43.59 25.64
N ASP A 12 30.06 -44.02 25.11
CA ASP A 12 29.41 -43.53 23.91
C ASP A 12 29.39 -42.00 23.84
N ALA A 13 29.94 -41.49 22.73
CA ALA A 13 29.68 -40.17 22.23
C ALA A 13 28.17 -40.08 21.90
N ALA A 14 27.41 -39.50 22.83
CA ALA A 14 26.05 -39.05 22.58
C ALA A 14 26.09 -37.98 21.48
N GLY A 15 25.87 -38.43 20.25
CA GLY A 15 25.73 -37.60 19.07
C GLY A 15 24.66 -36.54 19.25
N ASP A 16 25.10 -35.30 19.10
CA ASP A 16 24.46 -34.21 18.36
C ASP A 16 22.94 -34.34 18.13
N ARG A 17 22.16 -34.25 19.21
CA ARG A 17 20.72 -33.95 19.11
C ARG A 17 20.56 -32.45 18.91
N ARG A 18 20.81 -32.01 17.68
CA ARG A 18 20.35 -30.70 17.21
C ARG A 18 18.84 -30.62 17.44
N PRO A 19 18.34 -29.55 18.08
CA PRO A 19 16.90 -29.35 18.16
C PRO A 19 16.34 -29.23 16.73
N PRO A 20 15.15 -29.77 16.45
CA PRO A 20 14.51 -29.57 15.17
C PRO A 20 14.33 -28.08 14.96
N VAL A 21 14.95 -27.55 13.91
CA VAL A 21 14.62 -26.24 13.37
C VAL A 21 13.16 -26.35 12.95
N MET A 22 12.24 -25.93 13.83
CA MET A 22 10.85 -25.69 13.47
C MET A 22 10.89 -24.59 12.40
N ARG A 23 10.96 -25.04 11.15
CA ARG A 23 10.56 -24.27 9.98
C ARG A 23 9.10 -23.97 10.21
N HIS A 24 8.81 -22.85 10.86
CA HIS A 24 7.52 -22.22 10.75
C HIS A 24 7.36 -21.92 9.27
N HIS A 25 6.62 -22.78 8.59
CA HIS A 25 5.90 -22.43 7.39
C HIS A 25 5.02 -21.25 7.76
N VAL A 26 5.57 -20.05 7.65
CA VAL A 26 4.81 -18.83 7.53
C VAL A 26 3.98 -19.06 6.28
N ARG A 27 2.74 -19.52 6.47
CA ARG A 27 1.70 -19.45 5.45
C ARG A 27 1.60 -17.98 5.10
N LEU A 28 2.34 -17.61 4.04
CA LEU A 28 2.08 -16.43 3.23
C LEU A 28 0.63 -16.58 2.77
N LEU A 29 -0.30 -16.05 3.56
CA LEU A 29 -1.61 -15.64 3.08
C LEU A 29 -1.36 -14.46 2.15
N SER A 30 -0.90 -14.78 0.95
CA SER A 30 -1.02 -13.93 -0.21
C SER A 30 -2.51 -13.73 -0.44
N VAL A 31 -3.07 -12.67 0.15
CA VAL A 31 -4.29 -12.06 -0.35
C VAL A 31 -3.93 -11.54 -1.73
N LEU A 32 -4.11 -12.42 -2.72
CA LEU A 32 -4.14 -12.12 -4.13
C LEU A 32 -5.18 -11.02 -4.33
N GLY A 33 -4.71 -9.77 -4.26
CA GLY A 33 -5.43 -8.64 -4.82
C GLY A 33 -5.58 -8.92 -6.30
N ARG A 34 -6.75 -9.42 -6.69
CA ARG A 34 -7.17 -9.59 -8.08
C ARG A 34 -6.84 -8.29 -8.81
N PRO A 35 -5.92 -8.27 -9.79
CA PRO A 35 -5.82 -7.13 -10.67
C PRO A 35 -7.13 -7.12 -11.48
N ALA A 36 -8.00 -6.14 -11.19
CA ALA A 36 -9.11 -5.84 -12.08
C ALA A 36 -8.51 -5.53 -13.45
N SER A 37 -8.80 -6.43 -14.40
CA SER A 37 -8.33 -6.43 -15.76
C SER A 37 -8.43 -5.04 -16.38
N ALA A 38 -7.28 -4.40 -16.60
CA ALA A 38 -7.21 -3.27 -17.51
C ALA A 38 -7.28 -3.84 -18.93
N ALA A 39 -8.48 -3.83 -19.51
CA ALA A 39 -8.65 -4.04 -20.94
C ALA A 39 -7.89 -2.92 -21.68
N VAL A 40 -6.67 -3.22 -22.11
CA VAL A 40 -5.93 -2.42 -23.08
C VAL A 40 -6.49 -2.80 -24.44
N LEU A 41 -7.50 -2.05 -24.89
CA LEU A 41 -7.87 -2.03 -26.30
C LEU A 41 -6.75 -1.32 -27.06
N ALA A 42 -5.82 -2.12 -27.59
CA ALA A 42 -4.94 -1.71 -28.67
C ALA A 42 -5.74 -1.77 -29.97
N VAL A 43 -6.20 -0.62 -30.45
CA VAL A 43 -6.67 -0.48 -31.85
C VAL A 43 -5.54 0.18 -32.62
N GLY A 44 -4.70 -0.68 -33.21
CA GLY A 44 -3.81 -0.33 -34.31
C GLY A 44 -4.45 -0.85 -35.59
N ALA A 45 -5.13 0.04 -36.31
CA ALA A 45 -5.48 -0.16 -37.72
C ALA A 45 -5.38 1.21 -38.40
N VAL A 46 -4.32 1.39 -39.19
CA VAL A 46 -4.20 2.47 -40.16
C VAL A 46 -5.12 2.07 -41.32
N ALA A 47 -6.34 2.57 -41.29
CA ALA A 47 -7.27 2.54 -42.41
C ALA A 47 -7.53 3.99 -42.84
N ALA A 48 -7.62 4.22 -44.14
CA ALA A 48 -7.89 5.50 -44.78
C ALA A 48 -8.86 6.35 -43.97
N VAL A 49 -8.46 7.58 -43.62
CA VAL A 49 -9.29 8.52 -42.86
C VAL A 49 -10.42 8.97 -43.79
N PRO A 50 -11.68 8.52 -43.61
CA PRO A 50 -12.78 9.25 -44.21
C PRO A 50 -12.77 10.64 -43.55
N ALA A 51 -13.12 11.69 -44.29
CA ALA A 51 -13.35 13.00 -43.70
C ALA A 51 -14.25 12.80 -42.47
N ALA A 52 -13.67 12.98 -41.26
CA ALA A 52 -14.36 12.63 -40.04
C ALA A 52 -15.62 13.50 -39.97
N GLY A 53 -16.79 12.87 -40.10
CA GLY A 53 -18.05 13.56 -39.98
C GLY A 53 -18.11 14.29 -38.64
N SER A 54 -18.80 15.42 -38.60
CA SER A 54 -19.03 16.24 -37.41
C SER A 54 -19.46 15.40 -36.19
N GLY A 55 -20.27 14.35 -36.39
CA GLY A 55 -20.67 13.39 -35.36
C GLY A 55 -19.52 12.60 -34.70
N ASP A 56 -18.46 12.25 -35.44
CA ASP A 56 -17.27 11.56 -34.87
C ASP A 56 -16.44 12.51 -34.00
N VAL A 57 -16.35 13.80 -34.37
CA VAL A 57 -15.64 14.80 -33.55
C VAL A 57 -16.41 15.06 -32.25
N ILE A 58 -17.74 15.16 -32.32
CA ILE A 58 -18.61 15.34 -31.14
C ILE A 58 -18.48 14.14 -30.19
N SER A 59 -18.59 12.90 -30.70
CA SER A 59 -18.52 11.69 -29.87
C SER A 59 -17.16 11.54 -29.17
N ARG A 60 -16.06 11.90 -29.84
CA ARG A 60 -14.71 11.91 -29.25
C ARG A 60 -14.56 12.99 -28.19
N PHE A 61 -15.16 14.17 -28.41
CA PHE A 61 -15.13 15.26 -27.45
C PHE A 61 -15.90 14.93 -26.17
N THR A 62 -17.13 14.44 -26.31
CA THR A 62 -17.96 14.02 -25.17
C THR A 62 -17.29 12.89 -24.39
N SER A 63 -16.76 11.88 -25.10
CA SER A 63 -15.97 10.79 -24.48
C SER A 63 -14.74 11.31 -23.73
N ALA A 64 -13.97 12.23 -24.32
CA ALA A 64 -12.81 12.82 -23.65
C ALA A 64 -13.20 13.62 -22.39
N ARG A 65 -14.33 14.34 -22.42
CA ARG A 65 -14.85 15.06 -21.25
C ARG A 65 -15.33 14.11 -20.15
N GLN A 66 -16.09 13.08 -20.49
CA GLN A 66 -16.56 12.07 -19.53
C GLN A 66 -15.38 11.35 -18.86
N GLN A 67 -14.37 10.94 -19.63
CA GLN A 67 -13.14 10.35 -19.08
C GLN A 67 -12.38 11.32 -18.16
N ALA A 68 -12.33 12.61 -18.52
CA ALA A 68 -11.68 13.62 -17.68
C ALA A 68 -12.42 13.84 -16.36
N GLN A 69 -13.75 13.86 -16.36
CA GLN A 69 -14.59 13.95 -15.15
C GLN A 69 -14.39 12.74 -14.25
N SER A 70 -14.47 11.52 -14.80
CA SER A 70 -14.19 10.28 -14.06
C SER A 70 -12.80 10.31 -13.41
N LEU A 71 -11.80 10.78 -14.15
CA LEU A 71 -10.43 10.85 -13.66
C LEU A 71 -10.22 11.92 -12.58
N ARG A 72 -10.97 13.03 -12.59
CA ARG A 72 -10.98 14.01 -11.50
C ARG A 72 -11.53 13.40 -10.21
N GLY A 73 -12.68 12.73 -10.27
CA GLY A 73 -13.24 12.01 -9.12
C GLY A 73 -12.27 10.94 -8.57
N ALA A 74 -11.59 10.20 -9.46
CA ALA A 74 -10.57 9.24 -9.04
C ALA A 74 -9.34 9.90 -8.37
N ILE A 75 -8.94 11.10 -8.79
CA ILE A 75 -7.85 11.87 -8.16
C ILE A 75 -8.27 12.40 -6.79
N GLU A 76 -9.51 12.90 -6.65
CA GLU A 76 -10.07 13.38 -5.38
C GLU A 76 -10.16 12.25 -4.37
N HIS A 77 -10.73 11.10 -4.76
CA HIS A 77 -10.76 9.91 -3.92
C HIS A 77 -9.35 9.43 -3.51
N GLU A 78 -8.37 9.45 -4.41
CA GLU A 78 -6.99 9.12 -4.06
C GLU A 78 -6.36 10.16 -3.12
N THR A 79 -6.74 11.43 -3.24
CA THR A 79 -6.28 12.51 -2.35
C THR A 79 -6.83 12.30 -0.93
N GLN A 80 -8.13 12.02 -0.79
CA GLN A 80 -8.73 11.65 0.49
C GLN A 80 -8.10 10.38 1.09
N ARG A 81 -7.78 9.37 0.26
CA ARG A 81 -7.05 8.18 0.72
C ARG A 81 -5.65 8.51 1.22
N ILE A 82 -4.93 9.43 0.57
CA ILE A 82 -3.62 9.90 1.04
C ILE A 82 -3.75 10.63 2.38
N GLU A 83 -4.75 11.49 2.53
CA GLU A 83 -5.03 12.22 3.79
C GLU A 83 -5.37 11.25 4.93
N GLY A 84 -6.28 10.29 4.70
CA GLY A 84 -6.58 9.24 5.68
C GLY A 84 -5.37 8.36 5.98
N PHE A 85 -4.51 8.11 4.98
CA PHE A 85 -3.26 7.38 5.18
C PHE A 85 -2.26 8.16 6.05
N ASN A 86 -2.23 9.50 5.98
CA ASN A 86 -1.40 10.32 6.87
C ASN A 86 -1.79 10.15 8.35
N GLY A 87 -3.08 10.06 8.65
CA GLY A 87 -3.55 9.73 10.00
C GLY A 87 -3.08 8.34 10.47
N ARG A 88 -3.18 7.34 9.59
CA ARG A 88 -2.69 5.97 9.86
C ARG A 88 -1.17 5.90 10.01
N ILE A 89 -0.42 6.70 9.24
CA ILE A 89 1.02 6.87 9.40
C ILE A 89 1.32 7.45 10.78
N GLY A 90 0.56 8.44 11.25
CA GLY A 90 0.70 9.00 12.60
C GLY A 90 0.58 7.92 13.67
N LEU A 91 -0.48 7.11 13.62
CA LEU A 91 -0.67 5.98 14.53
C LEU A 91 0.46 4.95 14.43
N ALA A 92 0.89 4.61 13.20
CA ALA A 92 1.97 3.65 13.01
C ALA A 92 3.32 4.17 13.52
N ARG A 93 3.60 5.48 13.35
CA ARG A 93 4.78 6.14 13.93
C ARG A 93 4.75 6.15 15.45
N ALA A 94 3.59 6.40 16.05
CA ALA A 94 3.42 6.31 17.50
C ALA A 94 3.70 4.87 18.01
N ARG A 95 3.17 3.86 17.32
CA ARG A 95 3.45 2.44 17.63
C ARG A 95 4.93 2.10 17.46
N LEU A 96 5.58 2.56 16.39
CA LEU A 96 7.01 2.37 16.16
C LEU A 96 7.85 3.03 17.27
N SER A 97 7.48 4.24 17.70
CA SER A 97 8.14 4.92 18.83
C SER A 97 8.02 4.13 20.13
N ALA A 98 6.82 3.63 20.45
CA ALA A 98 6.60 2.79 21.62
C ALA A 98 7.41 1.49 21.57
N LEU A 99 7.47 0.83 20.40
CA LEU A 99 8.32 -0.36 20.20
C LEU A 99 9.81 -0.03 20.36
N GLN A 100 10.26 1.11 19.84
CA GLN A 100 11.65 1.55 20.00
C GLN A 100 12.00 1.83 21.47
N GLN A 101 11.08 2.41 22.23
CA GLN A 101 11.25 2.61 23.67
C GLN A 101 11.32 1.27 24.41
N SER A 102 10.47 0.31 24.05
CA SER A 102 10.54 -1.06 24.59
C SER A 102 11.90 -1.71 24.32
N LEU A 103 12.39 -1.63 23.08
CA LEU A 103 13.70 -2.16 22.67
C LEU A 103 14.88 -1.52 23.43
N ASN A 104 14.75 -0.25 23.81
CA ASN A 104 15.75 0.45 24.62
C ASN A 104 15.74 -0.04 26.08
N VAL A 105 14.55 -0.25 26.66
CA VAL A 105 14.41 -0.84 28.00
C VAL A 105 14.96 -2.26 28.03
N GLU A 106 14.63 -3.08 27.02
CA GLU A 106 15.17 -4.44 26.88
C GLU A 106 16.70 -4.44 26.69
N GLN A 107 17.27 -3.44 26.00
CA GLN A 107 18.72 -3.29 25.90
C GLN A 107 19.36 -3.04 27.26
N ALA A 108 18.83 -2.11 28.04
CA ALA A 108 19.33 -1.82 29.38
C ALA A 108 19.23 -3.05 30.30
N GLN A 109 18.14 -3.82 30.19
CA GLN A 109 18.00 -5.10 30.91
C GLN A 109 19.05 -6.12 30.48
N LEU A 110 19.37 -6.21 29.20
CA LEU A 110 20.39 -7.11 28.68
C LEU A 110 21.79 -6.73 29.16
N ASP A 111 22.08 -5.43 29.24
CA ASP A 111 23.36 -4.93 29.75
C ASP A 111 23.52 -5.19 31.25
N ALA A 112 22.46 -4.96 32.04
CA ALA A 112 22.44 -5.37 33.44
C ALA A 112 22.62 -6.89 33.62
N LEU A 113 21.99 -7.69 32.76
CA LEU A 113 22.11 -9.15 32.77
C LEU A 113 23.52 -9.63 32.40
N ARG A 114 24.21 -8.95 31.46
CA ARG A 114 25.61 -9.23 31.12
C ARG A 114 26.52 -9.03 32.33
N GLY A 115 26.35 -7.94 33.07
CA GLY A 115 27.09 -7.72 34.33
C GLY A 115 26.84 -8.83 35.36
N GLN A 116 25.60 -9.30 35.49
CA GLN A 116 25.27 -10.43 36.36
C GLN A 116 25.91 -11.75 35.90
N LEU A 117 25.96 -12.00 34.59
CA LEU A 117 26.61 -13.19 34.01
C LEU A 117 28.12 -13.17 34.26
N ASP A 118 28.77 -12.03 34.03
CA ASP A 118 30.22 -11.89 34.21
C ASP A 118 30.61 -12.10 35.68
N TYR A 119 29.84 -11.52 36.61
CA TYR A 119 29.99 -11.77 38.04
C TYR A 119 29.78 -13.26 38.39
N ALA A 120 28.69 -13.86 37.92
CA ALA A 120 28.36 -15.25 38.22
C ALA A 120 29.41 -16.23 37.69
N ARG A 121 29.91 -16.02 36.47
CA ARG A 121 30.99 -16.82 35.86
C ARG A 121 32.27 -16.74 36.67
N THR A 122 32.69 -15.52 37.04
CA THR A 122 33.88 -15.29 37.87
C THR A 122 33.74 -15.99 39.22
N HIS A 123 32.57 -15.90 39.84
CA HIS A 123 32.30 -16.51 41.14
C HIS A 123 32.31 -18.05 41.08
N VAL A 124 31.72 -18.67 40.05
CA VAL A 124 31.77 -20.12 39.82
C VAL A 124 33.22 -20.61 39.66
N VAL A 125 34.04 -19.88 38.88
CA VAL A 125 35.48 -20.21 38.73
C VAL A 125 36.22 -20.11 40.06
N ALA A 126 35.97 -19.06 40.85
CA ALA A 126 36.60 -18.87 42.16
C ALA A 126 36.18 -19.97 43.17
N LEU A 127 34.90 -20.35 43.19
CA LEU A 127 34.40 -21.46 44.01
C LEU A 127 35.02 -22.80 43.60
N GLY A 128 35.11 -23.07 42.30
CA GLY A 128 35.77 -24.27 41.77
C GLY A 128 37.24 -24.35 42.18
N ALA A 129 38.00 -23.27 42.02
CA ALA A 129 39.41 -23.21 42.40
C ALA A 129 39.60 -23.47 43.91
N ALA A 130 38.73 -22.91 44.74
CA ALA A 130 38.79 -23.12 46.17
C ALA A 130 38.35 -24.52 46.60
N LEU A 131 37.34 -25.10 45.96
CA LEU A 131 36.95 -26.50 46.19
C LEU A 131 38.11 -27.46 45.88
N VAL A 132 38.88 -27.19 44.81
CA VAL A 132 40.10 -27.96 44.51
C VAL A 132 41.14 -27.82 45.62
N ARG A 133 41.33 -26.61 46.18
CA ARG A 133 42.24 -26.40 47.33
C ARG A 133 41.76 -27.15 48.58
N ASP A 134 40.47 -27.04 48.91
CA ASP A 134 39.88 -27.71 50.08
C ASP A 134 39.99 -29.24 49.96
N ARG A 135 39.76 -29.79 48.76
CA ARG A 135 39.95 -31.23 48.48
C ARG A 135 41.40 -31.68 48.61
N ARG A 136 42.37 -30.87 48.17
CA ARG A 136 43.80 -31.17 48.34
C ARG A 136 44.20 -31.18 49.81
N ALA A 137 43.76 -30.19 50.58
CA ALA A 137 44.02 -30.14 52.02
C ALA A 137 43.40 -31.34 52.74
N LEU A 138 42.14 -31.69 52.42
CA LEU A 138 41.50 -32.89 52.97
C LEU A 138 42.25 -34.17 52.59
N ALA A 139 42.71 -34.31 51.35
CA ALA A 139 43.48 -35.48 50.93
C ALA A 139 44.81 -35.60 51.70
N GLN A 140 45.54 -34.49 51.87
CA GLN A 140 46.76 -34.46 52.67
C GLN A 140 46.51 -34.85 54.13
N GLN A 141 45.42 -34.36 54.73
CA GLN A 141 45.02 -34.72 56.09
C GLN A 141 44.67 -36.21 56.22
N LEU A 142 43.96 -36.78 55.24
CA LEU A 142 43.62 -38.19 55.23
C LEU A 142 44.86 -39.09 55.08
N ILE A 143 45.80 -38.72 54.21
CA ILE A 143 47.09 -39.43 54.07
C ILE A 143 47.88 -39.35 55.36
N ALA A 144 48.06 -38.15 55.94
CA ALA A 144 48.78 -37.97 57.19
C ALA A 144 48.15 -38.77 58.34
N SER A 145 46.81 -38.83 58.41
CA SER A 145 46.08 -39.63 59.39
C SER A 145 46.21 -41.14 59.16
N TYR A 146 46.49 -41.59 57.93
CA TYR A 146 46.69 -43.01 57.60
C TYR A 146 48.14 -43.45 57.81
N GLU A 147 49.10 -42.59 57.49
CA GLU A 147 50.54 -42.85 57.65
C GLU A 147 51.00 -42.73 59.10
N ALA A 148 50.31 -41.95 59.93
CA ALA A 148 50.55 -41.91 61.37
C ALA A 148 50.04 -43.20 62.03
N PRO A 149 50.88 -43.98 62.73
CA PRO A 149 50.41 -45.12 63.52
C PRO A 149 49.36 -44.62 64.52
N PRO A 150 48.18 -45.28 64.64
CA PRO A 150 47.20 -44.88 65.63
C PRO A 150 47.85 -44.99 67.01
N PRO A 151 47.94 -43.90 67.78
CA PRO A 151 48.40 -43.99 69.15
C PRO A 151 47.38 -44.83 69.90
N ASP A 152 47.77 -46.05 70.31
CA ASP A 152 46.94 -46.83 71.22
C ASP A 152 46.81 -46.02 72.51
N VAL A 153 45.59 -45.81 73.00
CA VAL A 153 45.33 -45.10 74.26
C VAL A 153 46.11 -45.72 75.43
N VAL A 154 46.38 -47.03 75.36
CA VAL A 154 47.25 -47.73 76.31
C VAL A 154 48.72 -47.34 76.10
N THR A 155 49.21 -47.29 74.85
CA THR A 155 50.56 -46.80 74.52
C THR A 155 50.77 -45.33 74.88
N VAL A 156 49.80 -44.45 74.63
CA VAL A 156 49.89 -43.02 75.01
C VAL A 156 49.96 -42.87 76.53
N ALA A 157 49.19 -43.66 77.29
CA ALA A 157 49.26 -43.66 78.74
C ALA A 157 50.58 -44.23 79.28
N VAL A 158 51.18 -45.23 78.62
CA VAL A 158 52.45 -45.86 79.03
C VAL A 158 53.69 -45.06 78.63
N GLU A 159 53.69 -44.39 77.47
CA GLU A 159 54.85 -43.62 76.96
C GLU A 159 54.88 -42.15 77.41
N SER A 160 53.76 -41.62 77.91
CA SER A 160 53.69 -40.26 78.43
C SER A 160 54.58 -40.08 79.68
N ARG A 161 55.38 -39.01 79.72
CA ARG A 161 56.35 -38.74 80.82
C ARG A 161 55.69 -38.16 82.08
N GLY A 162 54.38 -38.38 82.25
CA GLY A 162 53.55 -37.85 83.33
C GLY A 162 52.16 -37.41 82.87
N PHE A 163 51.28 -37.07 83.83
CA PHE A 163 49.87 -36.74 83.57
C PHE A 163 49.67 -35.51 82.67
N ALA A 164 50.57 -34.53 82.74
CA ALA A 164 50.53 -33.32 81.92
C ALA A 164 50.78 -33.62 80.42
N ASP A 165 51.76 -34.49 80.12
CA ASP A 165 52.12 -34.91 78.76
C ASP A 165 51.02 -35.78 78.11
N LEU A 166 50.35 -36.62 78.91
CA LEU A 166 49.15 -37.35 78.47
C LEU A 166 48.00 -36.41 78.10
N LEU A 167 47.75 -35.38 78.90
CA LEU A 167 46.68 -34.41 78.66
C LEU A 167 46.91 -33.65 77.34
N GLU A 168 48.15 -33.21 77.11
CA GLU A 168 48.56 -32.48 75.91
C GLU A 168 48.38 -33.33 74.64
N ARG A 169 48.83 -34.60 74.66
CA ARG A 169 48.64 -35.53 73.52
C ARG A 169 47.18 -35.86 73.23
N VAL A 170 46.34 -36.00 74.25
CA VAL A 170 44.89 -36.22 74.08
C VAL A 170 44.21 -34.98 73.50
N ASP A 171 44.61 -33.77 73.92
CA ASP A 171 44.10 -32.52 73.39
C ASP A 171 44.53 -32.29 71.94
N ASP A 172 45.76 -32.66 71.58
CA ASP A 172 46.25 -32.65 70.20
C ASP A 172 45.46 -33.61 69.29
N LEU A 173 45.21 -34.85 69.72
CA LEU A 173 44.38 -35.80 68.97
C LEU A 173 42.95 -35.27 68.76
N LYS A 174 42.35 -34.66 69.80
CA LYS A 174 41.04 -34.01 69.70
C LYS A 174 41.07 -32.82 68.75
N ARG A 175 42.16 -32.06 68.71
CA ARG A 175 42.32 -30.91 67.81
C ARG A 175 42.41 -31.38 66.36
N VAL A 176 43.23 -32.38 66.05
CA VAL A 176 43.33 -32.98 64.70
C VAL A 176 42.00 -33.56 64.24
N SER A 177 41.29 -34.30 65.10
CA SER A 177 39.95 -34.84 64.80
C SER A 177 38.95 -33.73 64.44
N ARG A 178 38.93 -32.64 65.23
CA ARG A 178 38.09 -31.46 64.95
C ARG A 178 38.47 -30.77 63.64
N GLU A 179 39.76 -30.62 63.35
CA GLU A 179 40.25 -30.03 62.10
C GLU A 179 39.86 -30.88 60.87
N ASN A 180 39.94 -32.21 60.97
CA ASN A 180 39.54 -33.13 59.90
C ASN A 180 38.03 -33.09 59.64
N ALA A 181 37.21 -33.11 60.71
CA ALA A 181 35.77 -32.96 60.59
C ALA A 181 35.40 -31.62 59.92
N ALA A 182 36.08 -30.53 60.31
CA ALA A 182 35.88 -29.22 59.70
C ALA A 182 36.27 -29.20 58.21
N ALA A 183 37.33 -29.91 57.79
CA ALA A 183 37.73 -30.00 56.39
C ALA A 183 36.69 -30.69 55.51
N ILE A 184 36.11 -31.81 55.97
CA ILE A 184 35.03 -32.51 55.28
C ILE A 184 33.81 -31.59 55.12
N VAL A 185 33.41 -30.91 56.19
CA VAL A 185 32.29 -29.96 56.17
C VAL A 185 32.56 -28.82 55.18
N ARG A 186 33.76 -28.24 55.17
CA ARG A 186 34.14 -27.19 54.20
C ARG A 186 34.00 -27.68 52.76
N VAL A 187 34.57 -28.83 52.41
CA VAL A 187 34.45 -29.41 51.04
C VAL A 187 32.99 -29.63 50.65
N ARG A 188 32.16 -30.14 51.57
CA ARG A 188 30.74 -30.37 51.32
C ARG A 188 29.99 -29.07 51.07
N LEU A 189 30.14 -28.08 51.94
CA LEU A 189 29.49 -26.77 51.81
C LEU A 189 29.93 -26.06 50.52
N ARG A 190 31.23 -26.08 50.21
CA ARG A 190 31.79 -25.49 48.98
C ARG A 190 31.25 -26.16 47.72
N SER A 191 31.09 -27.50 47.74
CA SER A 191 30.51 -28.25 46.63
C SER A 191 29.03 -27.90 46.43
N GLN A 192 28.26 -27.75 47.52
CA GLN A 192 26.86 -27.34 47.47
C GLN A 192 26.71 -25.91 46.93
N GLU A 193 27.53 -24.98 47.41
CA GLU A 193 27.54 -23.59 46.95
C GLU A 193 27.86 -23.51 45.45
N LEU A 194 28.88 -24.25 44.99
CA LEU A 194 29.21 -24.32 43.57
C LEU A 194 28.05 -24.83 42.71
N ALA A 195 27.33 -25.88 43.17
CA ALA A 195 26.18 -26.42 42.45
C ALA A 195 25.01 -25.41 42.34
N VAL A 196 24.74 -24.68 43.42
CA VAL A 196 23.71 -23.61 43.43
C VAL A 196 24.09 -22.49 42.46
N GLN A 197 25.35 -22.04 42.48
CA GLN A 197 25.80 -20.96 41.60
C GLN A 197 25.85 -21.39 40.13
N ALA A 198 26.24 -22.63 39.82
CA ALA A 198 26.19 -23.17 38.47
C ALA A 198 24.75 -23.20 37.92
N THR A 199 23.78 -23.60 38.74
CA THR A 199 22.35 -23.58 38.38
C THR A 199 21.85 -22.16 38.12
N ARG A 200 22.24 -21.21 38.97
CA ARG A 200 21.92 -19.79 38.79
C ARG A 200 22.51 -19.24 37.49
N LEU A 201 23.77 -19.56 37.18
CA LEU A 201 24.43 -19.16 35.95
C LEU A 201 23.67 -19.67 34.71
N ALA A 202 23.32 -20.96 34.69
CA ALA A 202 22.53 -21.54 33.59
C ALA A 202 21.18 -20.82 33.40
N GLY A 203 20.50 -20.46 34.50
CA GLY A 203 19.26 -19.68 34.45
C GLY A 203 19.44 -18.27 33.86
N LEU A 204 20.54 -17.59 34.18
CA LEU A 204 20.88 -16.27 33.62
C LEU A 204 21.20 -16.38 32.13
N GLU A 205 21.94 -17.40 31.70
CA GLU A 205 22.28 -17.64 30.28
C GLU A 205 21.02 -17.93 29.46
N ALA A 206 20.14 -18.81 29.96
CA ALA A 206 18.85 -19.07 29.31
C ALA A 206 17.95 -17.82 29.23
N ARG A 207 18.00 -16.93 30.24
CA ARG A 207 17.29 -15.64 30.18
C ARG A 207 17.89 -14.72 29.12
N GLN A 208 19.22 -14.65 29.01
CA GLN A 208 19.91 -13.83 28.01
C GLN A 208 19.54 -14.26 26.58
N HIS A 209 19.55 -15.56 26.32
CA HIS A 209 19.16 -16.10 25.00
C HIS A 209 17.71 -15.74 24.64
N ARG A 210 16.77 -15.87 25.59
CA ARG A 210 15.36 -15.50 25.37
C ARG A 210 15.17 -14.02 25.06
N ILE A 211 15.79 -13.12 25.83
CA ILE A 211 15.69 -11.67 25.60
C ILE A 211 16.32 -11.30 24.25
N THR A 212 17.49 -11.86 23.94
CA THR A 212 18.17 -11.59 22.66
C THR A 212 17.33 -12.02 21.47
N ALA A 213 16.72 -13.22 21.53
CA ALA A 213 15.85 -13.73 20.47
C ALA A 213 14.58 -12.87 20.31
N ALA A 214 13.92 -12.50 21.41
CA ALA A 214 12.74 -11.63 21.39
C ALA A 214 13.07 -10.26 20.75
N LYS A 215 14.20 -9.67 21.13
CA LYS A 215 14.68 -8.39 20.59
C LYS A 215 14.91 -8.44 19.08
N LEU A 216 15.50 -9.51 18.55
CA LEU A 216 15.70 -9.67 17.10
C LEU A 216 14.35 -9.73 16.36
N ILE A 217 13.40 -10.52 16.88
CA ILE A 217 12.05 -10.63 16.29
C ILE A 217 11.35 -9.26 16.27
N GLN A 218 11.39 -8.53 17.37
CA GLN A 218 10.79 -7.19 17.47
C GLN A 218 11.45 -6.21 16.50
N ARG A 219 12.79 -6.20 16.40
CA ARG A 219 13.52 -5.34 15.44
C ARG A 219 13.11 -5.63 14.00
N ASP A 220 12.95 -6.91 13.65
CA ASP A 220 12.56 -7.31 12.30
C ASP A 220 11.08 -6.99 12.01
N GLU A 221 10.20 -7.00 13.02
CA GLU A 221 8.83 -6.50 12.91
C GLU A 221 8.81 -4.99 12.65
N VAL A 222 9.58 -4.21 13.42
CA VAL A 222 9.73 -2.75 13.25
C VAL A 222 10.21 -2.42 11.83
N ALA A 223 11.25 -3.10 11.34
CA ALA A 223 11.78 -2.87 10.00
C ALA A 223 10.75 -3.19 8.90
N ARG A 224 10.04 -4.32 9.02
CA ARG A 224 8.99 -4.71 8.06
C ARG A 224 7.83 -3.74 8.04
N LEU A 225 7.36 -3.29 9.20
CA LEU A 225 6.31 -2.27 9.29
C LEU A 225 6.74 -0.96 8.65
N HIS A 226 7.99 -0.53 8.87
CA HIS A 226 8.52 0.68 8.28
C HIS A 226 8.55 0.61 6.74
N ILE A 227 9.08 -0.48 6.17
CA ILE A 227 9.15 -0.69 4.72
C ILE A 227 7.74 -0.72 4.11
N ALA A 228 6.82 -1.48 4.70
CA ALA A 228 5.45 -1.60 4.20
C ALA A 228 4.71 -0.25 4.18
N LEU A 229 4.95 0.63 5.17
CA LEU A 229 4.39 1.99 5.19
C LEU A 229 4.95 2.85 4.05
N LEU A 230 6.27 2.82 3.85
CA LEU A 230 6.93 3.58 2.77
C LEU A 230 6.47 3.11 1.39
N GLU A 231 6.43 1.80 1.15
CA GLU A 231 5.96 1.23 -0.12
C GLU A 231 4.52 1.64 -0.41
N ARG A 232 3.65 1.58 0.60
CA ARG A 232 2.25 1.99 0.47
C ARG A 232 2.12 3.48 0.17
N GLN A 233 2.88 4.33 0.85
CA GLN A 233 2.91 5.77 0.59
C GLN A 233 3.38 6.08 -0.84
N HIS A 234 4.49 5.47 -1.26
CA HIS A 234 5.02 5.64 -2.61
C HIS A 234 4.02 5.17 -3.69
N GLY A 235 3.34 4.04 -3.47
CA GLY A 235 2.31 3.53 -4.38
C GLY A 235 1.16 4.51 -4.61
N LEU A 236 0.62 5.11 -3.54
CA LEU A 236 -0.45 6.11 -3.62
C LEU A 236 -0.01 7.37 -4.37
N VAL A 237 1.18 7.89 -4.05
CA VAL A 237 1.73 9.08 -4.70
C VAL A 237 1.97 8.84 -6.20
N ARG A 238 2.56 7.70 -6.57
CA ARG A 238 2.77 7.32 -7.98
C ARG A 238 1.46 7.19 -8.74
N SER A 239 0.47 6.52 -8.14
CA SER A 239 -0.88 6.38 -8.71
C SER A 239 -1.52 7.74 -9.00
N ARG A 240 -1.49 8.66 -8.02
CA ARG A 240 -2.01 10.02 -8.18
C ARG A 240 -1.30 10.78 -9.30
N THR A 241 0.02 10.74 -9.36
CA THR A 241 0.83 11.42 -10.38
C THR A 241 0.52 10.89 -11.78
N ALA A 242 0.39 9.56 -11.94
CA ALA A 242 0.01 8.95 -13.22
C ALA A 242 -1.38 9.42 -13.68
N LYS A 243 -2.37 9.44 -12.78
CA LYS A 243 -3.72 9.95 -13.06
C LYS A 243 -3.71 11.43 -13.46
N ARG A 244 -2.99 12.28 -12.71
CA ARG A 244 -2.83 13.71 -13.07
C ARG A 244 -2.20 13.91 -14.45
N SER A 245 -1.22 13.09 -14.81
CA SER A 245 -0.61 13.13 -16.15
C SER A 245 -1.62 12.78 -17.25
N ARG A 246 -2.45 11.75 -17.03
CA ARG A 246 -3.50 11.33 -17.96
C ARG A 246 -4.59 12.39 -18.10
N LEU A 247 -4.99 13.02 -17.00
CA LEU A 247 -5.96 14.12 -17.00
C LEU A 247 -5.46 15.30 -17.85
N ARG A 248 -4.19 15.68 -17.71
CA ARG A 248 -3.58 16.72 -18.55
C ARG A 248 -3.62 16.37 -20.04
N ARG A 249 -3.35 15.10 -20.40
CA ARG A 249 -3.43 14.64 -21.80
C ARG A 249 -4.87 14.67 -22.35
N LEU A 250 -5.84 14.22 -21.56
CA LEU A 250 -7.26 14.28 -21.92
C LEU A 250 -7.73 15.73 -22.11
N ASN A 251 -7.39 16.64 -21.20
CA ASN A 251 -7.74 18.05 -21.33
C ASN A 251 -7.15 18.70 -22.60
N ARG A 252 -5.90 18.37 -22.96
CA ARG A 252 -5.30 18.84 -24.23
C ARG A 252 -6.04 18.30 -25.45
N THR A 253 -6.49 17.05 -25.39
CA THR A 253 -7.26 16.39 -26.46
C THR A 253 -8.64 17.04 -26.60
N ALA A 254 -9.36 17.23 -25.49
CA ALA A 254 -10.64 17.93 -25.47
C ALA A 254 -10.53 19.34 -26.05
N LYS A 255 -9.52 20.13 -25.65
CA LYS A 255 -9.27 21.47 -26.22
C LYS A 255 -8.99 21.45 -27.73
N ARG A 256 -8.34 20.39 -28.24
CA ARG A 256 -8.09 20.26 -29.68
C ARG A 256 -9.38 19.95 -30.43
N LEU A 257 -10.19 19.04 -29.90
CA LEU A 257 -11.49 18.67 -30.48
C LEU A 257 -12.46 19.85 -30.43
N GLU A 258 -12.48 20.62 -29.33
CA GLU A 258 -13.25 21.86 -29.19
C GLU A 258 -12.91 22.87 -30.29
N ARG A 259 -11.62 23.10 -30.55
CA ARG A 259 -11.19 23.96 -31.68
C ARG A 259 -11.61 23.40 -33.04
N GLN A 260 -11.69 22.07 -33.20
CA GLN A 260 -12.18 21.46 -34.43
C GLN A 260 -13.69 21.66 -34.59
N LEU A 261 -14.47 21.52 -33.51
CA LEU A 261 -15.91 21.81 -33.49
C LEU A 261 -16.19 23.28 -33.83
N SER A 262 -15.45 24.22 -33.24
CA SER A 262 -15.62 25.66 -33.53
C SER A 262 -15.31 25.99 -35.00
N ARG A 263 -14.33 25.33 -35.62
CA ARG A 263 -14.05 25.48 -37.06
C ARG A 263 -15.17 24.94 -37.95
N LEU A 264 -15.98 24.02 -37.43
CA LEU A 264 -17.14 23.44 -38.10
C LEU A 264 -18.45 24.18 -37.77
N GLY A 265 -18.41 25.27 -36.98
CA GLY A 265 -19.62 26.00 -36.55
C GLY A 265 -20.45 25.28 -35.48
N LEU A 266 -19.93 24.20 -34.90
CA LEU A 266 -20.64 23.35 -33.93
C LEU A 266 -20.17 23.63 -32.50
N ASP A 267 -21.10 23.54 -31.56
CA ASP A 267 -20.83 23.65 -30.14
C ASP A 267 -20.57 22.27 -29.49
N ALA A 268 -20.33 22.30 -28.18
CA ALA A 268 -20.04 21.13 -27.34
C ALA A 268 -21.22 20.13 -27.20
N SER A 269 -22.43 20.54 -27.57
CA SER A 269 -23.68 19.75 -27.57
C SER A 269 -24.01 19.18 -28.94
N GLY A 270 -23.28 19.55 -29.99
CA GLY A 270 -23.67 19.27 -31.37
C GLY A 270 -24.75 20.21 -31.90
N GLY A 271 -25.11 21.24 -31.14
CA GLY A 271 -25.92 22.36 -31.60
C GLY A 271 -25.04 23.36 -32.37
N LEU A 272 -25.68 24.18 -33.19
CA LEU A 272 -24.97 25.25 -33.89
C LEU A 272 -24.61 26.36 -32.92
N SER A 273 -23.37 26.82 -32.98
CA SER A 273 -22.93 27.99 -32.25
C SER A 273 -23.16 29.24 -33.09
N PHE A 274 -24.32 29.88 -32.93
CA PHE A 274 -24.60 31.19 -33.51
C PHE A 274 -23.84 32.29 -32.75
N THR A 275 -22.51 32.31 -32.87
CA THR A 275 -21.63 33.27 -32.17
C THR A 275 -20.98 34.31 -33.09
N GLY A 276 -21.47 34.45 -34.32
CA GLY A 276 -21.28 35.70 -35.05
C GLY A 276 -22.11 36.77 -34.36
N ALA A 277 -21.52 37.90 -33.95
CA ALA A 277 -22.24 39.03 -33.38
C ALA A 277 -23.50 39.31 -34.23
N HIS A 278 -24.66 39.00 -33.67
CA HIS A 278 -25.93 39.48 -34.20
C HIS A 278 -26.06 40.90 -33.66
N ASP A 279 -26.28 41.88 -34.52
CA ASP A 279 -26.73 43.21 -34.11
C ASP A 279 -28.18 43.19 -33.59
N GLY A 280 -28.80 42.01 -33.54
CA GLY A 280 -30.19 41.76 -33.17
C GLY A 280 -31.17 42.12 -34.28
N ASN A 281 -30.70 42.60 -35.42
CA ASN A 281 -31.52 43.23 -36.45
C ASN A 281 -31.57 42.45 -37.76
N SER A 282 -30.58 41.57 -38.03
CA SER A 282 -30.58 40.73 -39.23
C SER A 282 -29.95 39.35 -38.98
N GLY A 283 -30.50 38.33 -39.64
CA GLY A 283 -30.15 36.92 -39.45
C GLY A 283 -31.38 36.03 -39.29
N PHE A 284 -31.14 34.79 -38.87
CA PHE A 284 -32.19 33.80 -38.62
C PHE A 284 -32.39 33.57 -37.12
N PHE A 285 -33.64 33.61 -36.70
CA PHE A 285 -34.04 33.51 -35.31
C PHE A 285 -35.12 32.42 -35.17
N PRO A 286 -34.81 31.26 -34.56
CA PRO A 286 -35.83 30.24 -34.34
C PRO A 286 -36.86 30.75 -33.34
N ALA A 287 -38.15 30.64 -33.66
CA ALA A 287 -39.22 31.04 -32.77
C ALA A 287 -39.21 30.15 -31.50
N PRO A 288 -39.61 30.69 -30.32
CA PRO A 288 -39.70 29.89 -29.11
C PRO A 288 -40.53 28.62 -29.31
N GLY A 289 -40.02 27.47 -28.86
CA GLY A 289 -40.71 26.18 -28.99
C GLY A 289 -40.47 25.44 -30.30
N THR A 290 -39.67 25.99 -31.22
CA THR A 290 -39.23 25.29 -32.44
C THR A 290 -37.92 24.53 -32.22
N SER A 291 -37.68 23.50 -33.03
CA SER A 291 -36.44 22.73 -33.06
C SER A 291 -35.80 22.85 -34.44
N TYR A 292 -34.49 23.14 -34.47
CA TYR A 292 -33.64 23.16 -35.68
C TYR A 292 -32.43 22.25 -35.51
N THR A 293 -32.65 21.10 -34.86
CA THR A 293 -31.58 20.17 -34.45
C THR A 293 -31.71 18.80 -35.10
N VAL A 294 -32.74 18.59 -35.92
CA VAL A 294 -33.08 17.28 -36.51
C VAL A 294 -32.86 17.34 -38.02
N GLY A 295 -32.35 16.25 -38.59
CA GLY A 295 -32.15 16.14 -40.04
C GLY A 295 -31.21 17.21 -40.60
N SER A 296 -31.66 17.86 -41.67
CA SER A 296 -31.00 18.95 -42.38
C SER A 296 -31.30 20.35 -41.81
N GLU A 297 -32.15 20.48 -40.79
CA GLU A 297 -32.51 21.78 -40.22
C GLU A 297 -31.35 22.61 -39.68
N PRO A 298 -30.31 22.02 -39.05
CA PRO A 298 -29.14 22.82 -38.67
C PRO A 298 -28.54 23.54 -39.90
N GLU A 299 -28.46 22.83 -41.03
CA GLU A 299 -27.91 23.40 -42.25
C GLU A 299 -28.85 24.45 -42.86
N ILE A 300 -30.16 24.20 -42.86
CA ILE A 300 -31.19 25.15 -43.29
C ILE A 300 -31.11 26.44 -42.45
N ALA A 301 -31.08 26.32 -41.11
CA ALA A 301 -30.97 27.46 -40.19
C ALA A 301 -29.67 28.26 -40.41
N THR A 302 -28.56 27.57 -40.67
CA THR A 302 -27.27 28.22 -40.98
C THR A 302 -27.33 29.02 -42.28
N ARG A 303 -27.94 28.45 -43.33
CA ARG A 303 -28.08 29.10 -44.63
C ARG A 303 -29.07 30.26 -44.58
N LEU A 304 -30.16 30.12 -43.82
CA LEU A 304 -31.10 31.20 -43.54
C LEU A 304 -30.44 32.32 -42.74
N ASP A 305 -29.58 32.02 -41.76
CA ASP A 305 -28.84 33.06 -41.03
C ASP A 305 -27.91 33.84 -41.96
N ALA A 306 -27.16 33.12 -42.81
CA ALA A 306 -26.30 33.74 -43.80
C ALA A 306 -27.08 34.61 -44.80
N LEU A 307 -28.24 34.13 -45.28
CA LEU A 307 -29.15 34.88 -46.14
C LEU A 307 -29.66 36.15 -45.45
N GLY A 308 -30.17 36.01 -44.22
CA GLY A 308 -30.71 37.09 -43.42
C GLY A 308 -29.67 38.19 -43.18
N ARG A 309 -28.44 37.80 -42.81
CA ARG A 309 -27.33 38.75 -42.65
C ARG A 309 -26.94 39.43 -43.97
N ALA A 310 -26.85 38.67 -45.06
CA ALA A 310 -26.41 39.21 -46.34
C ALA A 310 -27.42 40.20 -46.95
N LEU A 311 -28.70 40.01 -46.66
CA LEU A 311 -29.80 40.84 -47.18
C LEU A 311 -30.35 41.85 -46.17
N GLY A 312 -29.84 41.87 -44.93
CA GLY A 312 -30.36 42.72 -43.87
C GLY A 312 -31.78 42.33 -43.42
N LEU A 313 -32.14 41.05 -43.55
CA LEU A 313 -33.46 40.52 -43.21
C LEU A 313 -33.46 39.93 -41.80
N HIS A 314 -34.54 40.18 -41.05
CA HIS A 314 -34.83 39.52 -39.79
C HIS A 314 -35.77 38.33 -40.05
N LEU A 315 -35.19 37.14 -40.21
CA LEU A 315 -35.90 35.92 -40.57
C LEU A 315 -36.28 35.16 -39.30
N ILE A 316 -37.57 34.84 -39.14
CA ILE A 316 -38.04 34.09 -37.97
C ILE A 316 -38.48 32.71 -38.42
N GLY A 317 -37.82 31.68 -37.92
CA GLY A 317 -38.21 30.29 -38.19
C GLY A 317 -39.35 29.87 -37.28
N ILE A 318 -40.59 29.94 -37.77
CA ILE A 318 -41.79 29.62 -36.98
C ILE A 318 -42.08 28.11 -36.92
N SER A 319 -41.48 27.34 -37.83
CA SER A 319 -41.67 25.90 -37.89
C SER A 319 -40.40 25.23 -38.40
N GLY A 320 -39.83 24.35 -37.57
CA GLY A 320 -38.77 23.41 -37.95
C GLY A 320 -39.30 22.00 -37.73
N TYR A 321 -38.61 21.20 -36.91
CA TYR A 321 -38.94 19.78 -36.84
C TYR A 321 -40.21 19.60 -36.03
N ARG A 322 -41.13 18.82 -36.61
CA ARG A 322 -42.37 18.41 -35.98
C ARG A 322 -42.36 16.90 -35.85
N SER A 323 -42.76 16.35 -34.71
CA SER A 323 -42.90 14.89 -34.63
C SER A 323 -44.01 14.43 -35.58
N PRO A 324 -43.92 13.22 -36.16
CA PRO A 324 -44.97 12.66 -37.02
C PRO A 324 -46.37 12.76 -36.41
N GLY A 325 -46.50 12.46 -35.12
CA GLY A 325 -47.77 12.55 -34.40
C GLY A 325 -48.29 13.98 -34.24
N HIS A 326 -47.41 14.97 -34.07
CA HIS A 326 -47.81 16.37 -34.01
C HIS A 326 -48.23 16.89 -35.40
N SER A 327 -47.52 16.50 -36.47
CA SER A 327 -47.88 16.90 -37.84
C SER A 327 -49.28 16.43 -38.22
N VAL A 328 -49.61 15.16 -37.96
CA VAL A 328 -50.98 14.63 -38.18
C VAL A 328 -52.03 15.35 -37.34
N ALA A 329 -51.73 15.67 -36.08
CA ALA A 329 -52.68 16.32 -35.17
C ALA A 329 -53.08 17.74 -35.63
N VAL A 330 -52.21 18.42 -36.40
CA VAL A 330 -52.49 19.76 -36.96
C VAL A 330 -52.94 19.71 -38.43
N GLY A 331 -53.27 18.52 -38.95
CA GLY A 331 -53.79 18.33 -40.31
C GLY A 331 -52.72 18.10 -41.39
N GLY A 332 -51.46 17.90 -41.00
CA GLY A 332 -50.35 17.52 -41.88
C GLY A 332 -50.22 16.00 -42.08
N PHE A 333 -49.12 15.58 -42.70
CA PHE A 333 -48.82 14.17 -42.96
C PHE A 333 -47.77 13.64 -41.97
N ALA A 334 -47.81 12.34 -41.65
CA ALA A 334 -46.85 11.73 -40.74
C ALA A 334 -45.42 11.61 -41.33
N ASP A 335 -45.30 11.73 -42.65
CA ASP A 335 -44.05 11.65 -43.42
C ASP A 335 -43.98 12.84 -44.39
N ASP A 336 -43.95 14.03 -43.83
CA ASP A 336 -43.68 15.27 -44.56
C ASP A 336 -42.26 15.79 -44.27
N PRO A 337 -41.72 16.71 -45.08
CA PRO A 337 -40.37 17.25 -44.90
C PRO A 337 -40.07 17.80 -43.49
N HIS A 338 -41.03 18.41 -42.77
CA HIS A 338 -40.80 18.85 -41.39
C HIS A 338 -40.65 17.67 -40.43
N THR A 339 -41.32 16.55 -40.68
CA THR A 339 -41.17 15.33 -39.87
C THR A 339 -39.86 14.59 -40.10
N ARG A 340 -39.12 14.97 -41.14
CA ARG A 340 -37.76 14.47 -41.42
C ARG A 340 -36.66 15.48 -41.06
N GLY A 341 -37.05 16.68 -40.64
CA GLY A 341 -36.12 17.78 -40.42
C GLY A 341 -35.48 18.27 -41.73
N GLU A 342 -36.25 18.30 -42.81
CA GLU A 342 -35.80 18.69 -44.15
C GLU A 342 -36.38 20.03 -44.61
N ALA A 343 -37.21 20.68 -43.78
CA ALA A 343 -37.90 21.91 -44.13
C ALA A 343 -38.02 22.89 -42.95
N SER A 344 -38.20 24.17 -43.29
CA SER A 344 -38.49 25.23 -42.35
C SER A 344 -39.50 26.22 -42.91
N ASP A 345 -40.49 26.60 -42.10
CA ASP A 345 -41.37 27.73 -42.41
C ASP A 345 -40.73 28.99 -41.81
N THR A 346 -40.28 29.89 -42.67
CA THR A 346 -39.52 31.09 -42.29
C THR A 346 -40.09 32.35 -42.94
N PRO A 347 -41.11 32.96 -42.31
CA PRO A 347 -41.62 34.26 -42.74
C PRO A 347 -40.53 35.33 -42.88
N GLY A 348 -40.69 36.19 -43.87
CA GLY A 348 -39.74 37.22 -44.26
C GLY A 348 -38.85 36.84 -45.45
N VAL A 349 -38.94 35.61 -45.95
CA VAL A 349 -38.19 35.11 -47.12
C VAL A 349 -38.98 35.22 -48.43
N GLU A 350 -40.27 35.53 -48.39
CA GLU A 350 -41.19 35.50 -49.52
C GLU A 350 -40.77 36.46 -50.64
N GLY A 351 -40.21 37.61 -50.27
CA GLY A 351 -39.69 38.62 -51.20
C GLY A 351 -38.33 38.30 -51.82
N VAL A 352 -37.65 37.24 -51.38
CA VAL A 352 -36.33 36.85 -51.88
C VAL A 352 -36.50 36.07 -53.18
N PRO A 353 -35.90 36.48 -54.31
CA PRO A 353 -35.99 35.73 -55.56
C PRO A 353 -35.39 34.32 -55.44
N GLU A 354 -35.95 33.34 -56.15
CA GLU A 354 -35.47 31.95 -56.11
C GLU A 354 -33.99 31.81 -56.51
N SER A 355 -33.54 32.63 -57.47
CA SER A 355 -32.13 32.70 -57.86
C SER A 355 -31.22 33.17 -56.72
N VAL A 356 -31.73 34.01 -55.81
CA VAL A 356 -30.99 34.44 -54.62
C VAL A 356 -30.97 33.33 -53.59
N LEU A 357 -32.10 32.66 -53.31
CA LEU A 357 -32.16 31.51 -52.40
C LEU A 357 -31.18 30.42 -52.81
N ASN A 358 -31.14 30.09 -54.11
CA ASN A 358 -30.24 29.08 -54.65
C ASN A 358 -28.75 29.39 -54.42
N ARG A 359 -28.35 30.68 -54.37
CA ARG A 359 -26.96 31.07 -54.04
C ARG A 359 -26.57 30.76 -52.60
N PHE A 360 -27.55 30.74 -51.70
CA PHE A 360 -27.38 30.30 -50.31
C PHE A 360 -27.68 28.80 -50.16
N GLY A 361 -27.93 28.08 -51.27
CA GLY A 361 -28.28 26.67 -51.27
C GLY A 361 -29.65 26.41 -50.64
N LEU A 362 -30.56 27.36 -50.71
CA LEU A 362 -31.95 27.23 -50.26
C LEU A 362 -32.87 27.19 -51.46
N THR A 363 -34.02 26.55 -51.34
CA THR A 363 -35.05 26.55 -52.38
C THR A 363 -36.44 26.58 -51.79
N ARG A 364 -37.40 27.10 -52.57
CA ARG A 364 -38.83 26.89 -52.36
C ARG A 364 -39.30 25.75 -53.27
N PRO A 365 -39.51 24.54 -52.72
CA PRO A 365 -39.90 23.37 -53.51
C PRO A 365 -41.29 23.51 -54.14
N PHE A 366 -42.15 24.36 -53.56
CA PHE A 366 -43.54 24.54 -53.98
C PHE A 366 -43.76 25.95 -54.53
N GLY A 367 -44.54 26.06 -55.60
CA GLY A 367 -44.93 27.34 -56.17
C GLY A 367 -46.24 27.86 -55.58
N GLY A 368 -46.38 29.18 -55.49
CA GLY A 368 -47.60 29.85 -55.04
C GLY A 368 -47.39 30.68 -53.78
N ALA A 369 -48.32 31.62 -53.52
CA ALA A 369 -48.19 32.56 -52.41
C ALA A 369 -48.33 31.90 -51.02
N ALA A 370 -49.01 30.76 -50.93
CA ALA A 370 -49.26 30.06 -49.67
C ALA A 370 -48.05 29.27 -49.15
N GLU A 371 -47.06 29.00 -50.01
CA GLU A 371 -45.86 28.19 -49.70
C GLU A 371 -44.59 29.05 -49.80
N ALA A 372 -44.75 30.38 -49.83
CA ALA A 372 -43.66 31.30 -50.14
C ALA A 372 -42.60 31.40 -49.02
N ASP A 373 -42.92 30.91 -47.82
CA ASP A 373 -42.05 30.85 -46.64
C ASP A 373 -41.53 29.45 -46.33
N HIS A 374 -41.94 28.42 -47.08
CA HIS A 374 -41.48 27.04 -46.93
C HIS A 374 -40.12 26.85 -47.61
N ILE A 375 -39.08 26.61 -46.81
CA ILE A 375 -37.69 26.54 -47.25
C ILE A 375 -37.10 25.16 -47.02
N GLN A 376 -36.41 24.64 -48.04
CA GLN A 376 -35.59 23.44 -47.96
C GLN A 376 -34.18 23.69 -48.50
N LEU A 377 -33.31 22.69 -48.42
CA LEU A 377 -32.01 22.74 -49.09
C LEU A 377 -32.18 22.58 -50.60
N ALA A 378 -31.48 23.40 -51.39
CA ALA A 378 -31.47 23.22 -52.83
C ALA A 378 -30.92 21.82 -53.19
N GLY A 379 -31.70 21.05 -53.95
CA GLY A 379 -31.36 19.67 -54.35
C GLY A 379 -31.82 18.57 -53.38
N SER A 380 -32.66 18.87 -52.37
CA SER A 380 -33.25 17.87 -51.46
C SER A 380 -34.54 17.22 -51.95
N ILE A 381 -34.93 17.44 -53.21
CA ILE A 381 -36.19 16.96 -53.82
C ILE A 381 -35.88 15.89 -54.87
#